data_AF-A0A1G7U345-F1
#
_entry.id   AF-A0A1G7U345-F1
#
_cell.length_a   1.000
_cell.length_b   1.000
_cell.length_c   1.000
_cell.angle_alpha   90.00
_cell.angle_beta   90.00
_cell.angle_gamma   90.00
#
_symmetry.space_group_name_H-M   'P 1'
#
loop_
_entity.id
_entity.type
_entity.pdbx_description
1 polymer ?
#
loop_
_entity_poly.entity_id
_entity_poly.type
_entity_poly.pdbx_seq_one_letter_code
_entity_poly.pdbx_strand_id
1 'polypeptide(L)'
;MPKLTAALRTAAVAAALATVGVAAPQAVAAQHPAPSVSAEADATTRAIATSDPQAVSAAATVCGSGYTLNKAVPLPLGTDPSLRLGTLFSYGNGGKGCAILDNNVGKSQYMYLRVCKIDGTGCDTDSGNFSEYAGPVYVSSFACAPVTAKMGSKSSSLYIDYTSEYVFPCG
;
A
#
# COMPACT_ATOMS: atom_id res chain seq x y z
N MET A 1 -61.88 65.36 -28.19
CA MET A 1 -60.89 66.07 -27.34
C MET A 1 -60.24 65.03 -26.42
N PRO A 2 -58.92 65.01 -26.14
CA PRO A 2 -57.69 65.32 -26.91
C PRO A 2 -56.82 64.05 -27.16
N LYS A 3 -55.75 64.23 -27.95
CA LYS A 3 -54.58 63.32 -28.09
C LYS A 3 -53.71 63.39 -26.83
N LEU A 4 -52.93 62.35 -26.48
CA LEU A 4 -51.49 62.47 -26.16
C LEU A 4 -50.81 61.11 -25.87
N THR A 5 -49.48 61.17 -25.81
CA THR A 5 -48.46 60.22 -26.24
C THR A 5 -47.59 59.73 -25.08
N ALA A 6 -46.88 58.61 -25.27
CA ALA A 6 -45.57 58.24 -24.65
C ALA A 6 -45.59 57.92 -23.13
N ALA A 7 -44.66 57.19 -22.52
CA ALA A 7 -43.33 56.71 -22.90
C ALA A 7 -42.92 55.48 -22.04
N LEU A 8 -42.00 54.69 -22.59
CA LEU A 8 -40.95 53.87 -21.94
C LEU A 8 -40.73 54.10 -20.43
N ARG A 9 -40.56 53.03 -19.64
CA ARG A 9 -39.36 52.76 -18.81
C ARG A 9 -39.21 51.26 -18.49
N THR A 10 -38.09 50.72 -18.93
CA THR A 10 -37.52 49.41 -18.58
C THR A 10 -37.14 49.33 -17.10
N ALA A 11 -37.40 48.18 -16.48
CA ALA A 11 -36.65 47.70 -15.33
C ALA A 11 -36.65 46.16 -15.38
N ALA A 12 -35.53 45.59 -15.83
CA ALA A 12 -35.26 44.17 -15.70
C ALA A 12 -34.85 43.89 -14.25
N VAL A 13 -35.56 43.00 -13.57
CA VAL A 13 -35.13 42.45 -12.28
C VAL A 13 -34.98 40.95 -12.47
N ALA A 14 -33.71 40.51 -12.51
CA ALA A 14 -33.34 39.11 -12.55
C ALA A 14 -33.66 38.46 -11.19
N ALA A 15 -34.57 37.49 -11.18
CA ALA A 15 -34.79 36.62 -10.03
C ALA A 15 -33.94 35.35 -10.18
N ALA A 16 -32.88 35.25 -9.38
CA ALA A 16 -32.03 34.08 -9.31
C ALA A 16 -32.79 32.91 -8.65
N LEU A 17 -32.85 31.77 -9.31
CA LEU A 17 -33.37 30.51 -8.77
C LEU A 17 -32.31 29.89 -7.86
N ALA A 18 -32.54 29.92 -6.54
CA ALA A 18 -31.74 29.17 -5.58
C ALA A 18 -32.30 27.73 -5.50
N THR A 19 -31.64 26.78 -6.17
CA THR A 19 -31.87 25.35 -5.96
C THR A 19 -31.10 24.88 -4.73
N VAL A 20 -31.82 24.55 -3.66
CA VAL A 20 -31.24 23.90 -2.47
C VAL A 20 -30.97 22.44 -2.84
N GLY A 21 -29.74 22.14 -3.24
CA GLY A 21 -29.26 20.78 -3.38
C GLY A 21 -29.05 20.16 -2.00
N VAL A 22 -29.80 19.11 -1.69
CA VAL A 22 -29.59 18.28 -0.50
C VAL A 22 -28.25 17.57 -0.66
N ALA A 23 -27.21 18.03 0.04
CA ALA A 23 -25.95 17.32 0.15
C ALA A 23 -26.19 16.06 0.99
N ALA A 24 -26.18 14.89 0.34
CA ALA A 24 -26.06 13.62 1.06
C ALA A 24 -24.76 13.63 1.89
N PRO A 25 -24.76 13.11 3.13
CA PRO A 25 -23.55 13.01 3.93
C PRO A 25 -22.62 12.04 3.21
N GLN A 26 -21.56 12.59 2.62
CA GLN A 26 -20.52 11.78 2.00
C GLN A 26 -19.70 11.24 3.17
N ALA A 27 -19.83 9.94 3.41
CA ALA A 27 -18.94 9.22 4.30
C ALA A 27 -17.52 9.43 3.77
N VAL A 28 -16.80 10.39 4.35
CA VAL A 28 -15.38 10.57 4.11
C VAL A 28 -14.75 9.32 4.71
N ALA A 29 -14.43 8.34 3.87
CA ALA A 29 -13.51 7.27 4.26
C ALA A 29 -12.31 7.99 4.88
N ALA A 30 -12.03 7.73 6.15
CA ALA A 30 -10.90 8.34 6.83
C ALA A 30 -9.68 8.14 5.94
N GLN A 31 -9.22 9.21 5.32
CA GLN A 31 -7.99 9.22 4.56
C GLN A 31 -6.90 9.08 5.60
N HIS A 32 -6.63 7.84 6.05
CA HIS A 32 -5.33 7.54 6.59
C HIS A 32 -4.33 7.99 5.52
N PRO A 33 -3.38 8.88 5.87
CA PRO A 33 -2.36 9.28 4.92
C PRO A 33 -1.73 7.99 4.39
N ALA A 34 -1.77 7.80 3.07
CA ALA A 34 -1.05 6.71 2.45
C ALA A 34 0.42 6.81 2.90
N PRO A 35 1.05 5.69 3.30
CA PRO A 35 2.45 5.74 3.71
C PRO A 35 3.29 6.33 2.59
N SER A 36 4.33 7.08 2.95
CA SER A 36 5.26 7.64 1.99
C SER A 36 5.88 6.50 1.16
N VAL A 37 5.96 6.72 -0.15
CA VAL A 37 6.68 5.83 -1.08
C VAL A 37 8.06 6.45 -1.32
N SER A 38 9.12 5.65 -1.17
CA SER A 38 10.49 6.16 -1.27
C SER A 38 10.80 6.64 -2.71
N ALA A 39 11.78 7.53 -2.85
CA ALA A 39 12.20 8.00 -4.17
C ALA A 39 12.82 6.87 -5.00
N GLU A 40 13.42 5.90 -4.32
CA GLU A 40 14.11 4.73 -4.88
C GLU A 40 13.14 3.59 -5.26
N ALA A 41 11.86 3.69 -4.89
CA ALA A 41 10.85 2.69 -5.23
C ALA A 41 10.66 2.57 -6.75
N ASP A 42 10.68 1.33 -7.24
CA ASP A 42 10.52 1.00 -8.66
C ASP A 42 9.08 1.17 -9.16
N ALA A 43 8.90 1.04 -10.48
CA ALA A 43 7.60 1.21 -11.12
C ALA A 43 6.54 0.21 -10.60
N THR A 44 6.95 -1.03 -10.33
CA THR A 44 6.07 -2.07 -9.76
C THR A 44 5.60 -1.69 -8.36
N THR A 45 6.50 -1.22 -7.52
CA THR A 45 6.21 -0.79 -6.15
C THR A 45 5.24 0.38 -6.16
N ARG A 46 5.46 1.37 -7.04
CA ARG A 46 4.55 2.52 -7.21
C ARG A 46 3.18 2.10 -7.74
N ALA A 47 3.14 1.14 -8.67
CA ALA A 47 1.89 0.61 -9.20
C ALA A 47 1.08 -0.13 -8.12
N ILE A 48 1.74 -0.92 -7.27
CA ILE A 48 1.08 -1.58 -6.13
C ILE A 48 0.59 -0.54 -5.12
N ALA A 49 1.40 0.46 -4.78
CA ALA A 49 0.99 1.54 -3.87
C ALA A 49 -0.22 2.33 -4.39
N THR A 50 -0.36 2.46 -5.72
CA THR A 50 -1.51 3.14 -6.35
C THR A 50 -2.74 2.25 -6.41
N SER A 51 -2.57 0.97 -6.76
CA SER A 51 -3.68 0.02 -6.97
C SER A 51 -4.22 -0.57 -5.67
N ASP A 52 -3.39 -0.67 -4.65
CA ASP A 52 -3.75 -1.22 -3.34
C ASP A 52 -3.16 -0.39 -2.19
N PRO A 53 -3.59 0.87 -2.02
CA PRO A 53 -3.09 1.74 -0.96
C PRO A 53 -3.45 1.24 0.45
N GLN A 54 -4.49 0.40 0.57
CA GLN A 54 -4.91 -0.17 1.85
C GLN A 54 -3.93 -1.23 2.35
N ALA A 55 -3.51 -2.18 1.49
CA ALA A 55 -2.50 -3.17 1.87
C ALA A 55 -1.17 -2.51 2.25
N VAL A 56 -0.75 -1.47 1.51
CA VAL A 56 0.46 -0.71 1.85
C VAL A 56 0.30 0.00 3.20
N SER A 57 -0.83 0.66 3.46
CA SER A 57 -1.07 1.34 4.74
C SER A 57 -1.14 0.37 5.92
N ALA A 58 -1.78 -0.79 5.74
CA ALA A 58 -1.85 -1.83 6.77
C ALA A 58 -0.46 -2.35 7.12
N ALA A 59 0.35 -2.70 6.11
CA ALA A 59 1.72 -3.15 6.32
C ALA A 59 2.60 -2.05 6.96
N ALA A 60 2.48 -0.80 6.53
CA ALA A 60 3.20 0.31 7.16
C ALA A 60 2.84 0.50 8.64
N THR A 61 1.55 0.34 9.00
CA THR A 61 1.08 0.44 10.38
C THR A 61 1.72 -0.62 11.27
N VAL A 62 1.88 -1.84 10.76
CA VAL A 62 2.54 -2.95 11.47
C VAL A 62 4.04 -2.69 11.66
N CYS A 63 4.71 -2.06 10.69
CA CYS A 63 6.10 -1.62 10.82
C CYS A 63 6.28 -0.43 11.78
N GLY A 64 5.22 0.35 12.00
CA GLY A 64 5.20 1.52 12.87
C GLY A 64 5.48 2.84 12.16
N SER A 65 5.37 3.94 12.91
CA SER A 65 5.51 5.30 12.39
C SER A 65 6.92 5.59 11.87
N GLY A 66 7.03 6.41 10.81
CA GLY A 66 8.31 6.85 10.25
C GLY A 66 8.93 5.90 9.21
N TYR A 67 8.25 4.79 8.92
CA TYR A 67 8.62 3.87 7.84
C TYR A 67 8.04 4.32 6.50
N THR A 68 8.87 4.26 5.47
CA THR A 68 8.55 4.59 4.07
C THR A 68 8.64 3.32 3.22
N LEU A 69 7.71 3.14 2.28
CA LEU A 69 7.69 1.97 1.39
C LEU A 69 8.89 2.03 0.44
N ASN A 70 9.76 1.02 0.51
CA ASN A 70 10.92 0.88 -0.37
C ASN A 70 10.64 -0.08 -1.53
N LYS A 71 10.00 -1.22 -1.26
CA LYS A 71 9.73 -2.25 -2.25
C LYS A 71 8.41 -2.95 -1.97
N ALA A 72 7.67 -3.26 -3.03
CA ALA A 72 6.54 -4.18 -3.00
C ALA A 72 6.72 -5.20 -4.13
N VAL A 73 6.92 -6.46 -3.76
CA VAL A 73 7.12 -7.55 -4.72
C VAL A 73 5.84 -8.39 -4.77
N PRO A 74 5.07 -8.36 -5.87
CA PRO A 74 3.92 -9.23 -6.02
C PRO A 74 4.39 -10.67 -6.23
N LEU A 75 3.78 -11.61 -5.51
CA LEU A 75 4.15 -13.01 -5.51
C LEU A 75 2.92 -13.90 -5.79
N PRO A 76 3.08 -15.01 -6.54
CA PRO A 76 4.32 -15.53 -7.12
C PRO A 76 4.88 -14.66 -8.26
N LEU A 77 6.19 -14.70 -8.47
CA LEU A 77 6.83 -13.96 -9.57
C LEU A 77 6.30 -14.42 -10.93
N GLY A 78 6.35 -13.52 -11.91
CA GLY A 78 5.93 -13.80 -13.29
C GLY A 78 4.40 -13.91 -13.46
N THR A 79 3.64 -13.69 -12.39
CA THR A 79 2.17 -13.59 -12.42
C THR A 79 1.74 -12.14 -12.51
N ASP A 80 0.59 -11.87 -13.11
CA ASP A 80 -0.02 -10.54 -13.11
C ASP A 80 -0.19 -10.06 -11.65
N PRO A 81 0.23 -8.82 -11.30
CA PRO A 81 0.10 -8.29 -9.93
C PRO A 81 -1.33 -8.27 -9.37
N SER A 82 -2.36 -8.31 -10.22
CA SER A 82 -3.78 -8.45 -9.81
C SER A 82 -4.16 -9.87 -9.38
N LEU A 83 -3.38 -10.87 -9.78
CA LEU A 83 -3.56 -12.28 -9.43
C LEU A 83 -2.56 -12.75 -8.36
N ARG A 84 -1.88 -11.80 -7.71
CA ARG A 84 -0.91 -12.12 -6.67
C ARG A 84 -1.57 -12.81 -5.48
N LEU A 85 -0.92 -13.86 -4.99
CA LEU A 85 -1.32 -14.59 -3.78
C LEU A 85 -0.74 -13.96 -2.52
N GLY A 86 0.29 -13.12 -2.68
CA GLY A 86 0.79 -12.23 -1.65
C GLY A 86 1.72 -11.17 -2.24
N THR A 87 2.25 -10.34 -1.36
CA THR A 87 3.07 -9.18 -1.61
C THR A 87 4.09 -9.14 -0.50
N LEU A 88 5.36 -9.19 -0.88
CA LEU A 88 6.45 -8.92 0.04
C LEU A 88 6.69 -7.41 0.06
N PHE A 89 6.29 -6.76 1.15
CA PHE A 89 6.57 -5.36 1.40
C PHE A 89 7.86 -5.20 2.18
N SER A 90 8.64 -4.18 1.82
CA SER A 90 9.78 -3.72 2.58
C SER A 90 9.70 -2.22 2.81
N TYR A 91 9.92 -1.82 4.06
CA TYR A 91 9.89 -0.44 4.51
C TYR A 91 11.20 -0.05 5.18
N GLY A 92 11.64 1.19 4.98
CA GLY A 92 12.82 1.76 5.64
C GLY A 92 12.53 3.07 6.34
N ASN A 93 13.31 3.38 7.38
CA ASN A 93 13.24 4.65 8.12
C ASN A 93 14.59 5.37 8.26
N GLY A 94 15.53 5.11 7.34
CA GLY A 94 16.88 5.70 7.36
C GLY A 94 17.90 5.01 8.27
N GLY A 95 17.52 3.94 8.98
CA GLY A 95 18.47 3.11 9.72
C GLY A 95 18.02 1.68 9.99
N LYS A 96 16.71 1.42 9.94
CA LYS A 96 16.11 0.10 10.13
C LYS A 96 15.22 -0.27 8.95
N GLY A 97 15.20 -1.56 8.64
CA GLY A 97 14.29 -2.16 7.69
C GLY A 97 13.19 -2.92 8.43
N CYS A 98 12.01 -2.96 7.83
CA CYS A 98 10.89 -3.79 8.24
C CYS A 98 10.35 -4.52 7.00
N ALA A 99 10.18 -5.83 7.09
CA ALA A 99 9.60 -6.64 6.02
C ALA A 99 8.31 -7.33 6.49
N ILE A 100 7.33 -7.39 5.60
CA ILE A 100 6.04 -8.05 5.81
C ILE A 100 5.68 -8.81 4.54
N LEU A 101 5.24 -10.05 4.69
CA LEU A 101 4.61 -10.82 3.62
C LEU A 101 3.10 -10.82 3.86
N ASP A 102 2.33 -10.13 3.02
CA ASP A 102 0.86 -10.16 3.11
C ASP A 102 0.30 -11.51 2.60
N ASN A 103 -0.96 -11.80 2.95
CA ASN A 103 -1.71 -12.96 2.48
C ASN A 103 -2.96 -12.53 1.72
N ASN A 104 -2.94 -12.70 0.40
CA ASN A 104 -4.04 -12.33 -0.48
C ASN A 104 -4.97 -13.50 -0.85
N VAL A 105 -4.84 -14.64 -0.17
CA VAL A 105 -5.64 -15.85 -0.46
C VAL A 105 -6.96 -15.89 0.32
N GLY A 106 -7.15 -15.01 1.30
CA GLY A 106 -8.41 -14.89 2.06
C GLY A 106 -8.66 -16.03 3.05
N LYS A 107 -7.63 -16.82 3.38
CA LYS A 107 -7.67 -17.88 4.39
C LYS A 107 -6.30 -18.07 5.01
N SER A 108 -6.23 -18.74 6.15
CA SER A 108 -4.95 -19.07 6.78
C SER A 108 -4.07 -19.88 5.85
N GLN A 109 -2.81 -19.47 5.73
CA GLN A 109 -1.79 -20.16 4.94
C GLN A 109 -0.55 -20.40 5.81
N TYR A 110 0.21 -21.43 5.49
CA TYR A 110 1.58 -21.51 5.97
C TYR A 110 2.37 -20.38 5.33
N MET A 111 3.01 -19.56 6.15
CA MET A 111 3.87 -18.48 5.70
C MET A 111 5.19 -18.53 6.45
N TYR A 112 6.23 -18.07 5.76
CA TYR A 112 7.58 -17.96 6.30
C TYR A 112 8.22 -16.73 5.71
N LEU A 113 8.66 -15.81 6.57
CA LEU A 113 9.42 -14.65 6.21
C LEU A 113 10.71 -14.63 7.01
N ARG A 114 11.84 -14.61 6.32
CA ARG A 114 13.17 -14.48 6.92
C ARG A 114 13.92 -13.36 6.26
N VAL A 115 14.52 -12.50 7.06
CA VAL A 115 15.43 -11.44 6.60
C VAL A 115 16.73 -11.60 7.36
N CYS A 116 17.86 -11.53 6.66
CA CYS A 116 19.18 -11.55 7.29
C CYS A 116 19.91 -10.23 7.10
N LYS A 117 20.86 -9.96 7.99
CA LYS A 117 21.86 -8.93 7.76
C LYS A 117 22.72 -9.30 6.54
N ILE A 118 23.26 -8.28 5.86
CA ILE A 118 24.12 -8.45 4.69
C ILE A 118 25.37 -9.30 4.98
N ASP A 119 25.90 -9.20 6.20
CA ASP A 119 27.07 -9.96 6.67
C ASP A 119 26.74 -11.41 7.09
N GLY A 120 25.46 -11.80 7.03
CA GLY A 120 24.99 -13.12 7.44
C GLY A 120 25.05 -13.40 8.94
N THR A 121 25.46 -12.43 9.77
CA THR A 121 25.71 -12.64 11.22
C THR A 121 24.44 -12.74 12.05
N GLY A 122 23.28 -12.41 11.47
CA GLY A 122 21.99 -12.53 12.13
C GLY A 122 20.85 -12.53 11.14
N CYS A 123 19.89 -13.41 11.40
CA CYS A 123 18.62 -13.45 10.69
C CYS A 123 17.49 -13.41 11.70
N ASP A 124 16.42 -12.72 11.33
CA ASP A 124 15.15 -12.79 12.04
C ASP A 124 14.13 -13.48 11.14
N THR A 125 13.19 -14.19 11.76
CA THR A 125 12.26 -15.08 11.05
C THR A 125 10.92 -15.10 11.75
N ASP A 126 9.88 -14.92 10.97
CA ASP A 126 8.51 -15.19 11.38
C ASP A 126 7.93 -16.32 10.53
N SER A 127 7.32 -17.30 11.18
CA SER A 127 6.79 -18.48 10.50
C SER A 127 5.65 -19.13 11.26
N GLY A 128 4.65 -19.61 10.52
CA GLY A 128 3.45 -20.15 11.12
C GLY A 128 2.30 -20.19 10.13
N ASN A 129 1.09 -20.41 10.65
CA ASN A 129 -0.13 -20.31 9.88
C ASN A 129 -0.77 -18.95 10.17
N PHE A 130 -0.84 -18.09 9.16
CA PHE A 130 -1.37 -16.73 9.30
C PHE A 130 -2.49 -16.47 8.31
N SER A 131 -3.53 -15.78 8.77
CA SER A 131 -4.67 -15.35 7.95
C SER A 131 -4.39 -14.04 7.21
N GLU A 132 -3.50 -13.20 7.72
CA GLU A 132 -3.32 -11.83 7.22
C GLU A 132 -1.90 -11.58 6.70
N TYR A 133 -0.87 -11.87 7.50
CA TYR A 133 0.51 -11.64 7.11
C TYR A 133 1.50 -12.44 7.98
N ALA A 134 2.74 -12.57 7.49
CA ALA A 134 3.91 -12.92 8.29
C ALA A 134 4.85 -11.71 8.41
N GLY A 135 5.45 -11.52 9.58
CA GLY A 135 6.21 -10.34 9.99
C GLY A 135 5.53 -9.59 11.15
N PRO A 136 5.97 -8.38 11.49
CA PRO A 136 7.09 -7.66 10.88
C PRO A 136 8.43 -8.28 11.26
N VAL A 137 9.28 -8.52 10.27
CA VAL A 137 10.68 -8.92 10.50
C VAL A 137 11.55 -7.67 10.41
N TYR A 138 12.26 -7.35 11.49
CA TYR A 138 13.09 -6.15 11.56
C TYR A 138 14.56 -6.47 11.32
N VAL A 139 15.24 -5.60 10.59
CA VAL A 139 16.69 -5.70 10.39
C VAL A 139 17.36 -4.34 10.64
N SER A 140 18.40 -4.36 11.46
CA SER A 140 19.33 -3.24 11.62
C SER A 140 20.30 -3.21 10.44
N SER A 141 20.62 -2.04 9.88
CA SER A 141 21.49 -1.95 8.70
C SER A 141 20.93 -2.74 7.52
N PHE A 142 19.75 -2.33 7.06
CA PHE A 142 18.92 -3.05 6.10
C PHE A 142 19.45 -3.06 4.66
N ALA A 143 20.47 -2.26 4.36
CA ALA A 143 21.00 -2.12 3.02
C ALA A 143 21.39 -3.50 2.47
N CYS A 144 20.86 -3.84 1.30
CA CYS A 144 21.07 -5.13 0.66
C CYS A 144 20.75 -6.37 1.52
N ALA A 145 19.80 -6.29 2.46
CA ALA A 145 19.47 -7.45 3.27
C ALA A 145 18.83 -8.56 2.41
N PRO A 146 19.34 -9.80 2.45
CA PRO A 146 18.70 -10.92 1.78
C PRO A 146 17.39 -11.30 2.48
N VAL A 147 16.45 -11.80 1.69
CA VAL A 147 15.12 -12.22 2.15
C VAL A 147 14.75 -13.58 1.59
N THR A 148 13.99 -14.32 2.38
CA THR A 148 13.26 -15.49 1.94
C THR A 148 11.79 -15.32 2.34
N ALA A 149 10.89 -15.38 1.37
CA ALA A 149 9.45 -15.33 1.56
C ALA A 149 8.82 -16.61 0.98
N LYS A 150 8.09 -17.35 1.80
CA LYS A 150 7.40 -18.57 1.38
C LYS A 150 5.95 -18.55 1.81
N MET A 151 5.08 -19.11 0.97
CA MET A 151 3.66 -19.28 1.27
C MET A 151 3.13 -20.57 0.63
N GLY A 152 2.28 -21.27 1.36
CA GLY A 152 1.69 -22.51 0.90
C GLY A 152 0.53 -22.98 1.77
N SER A 153 -0.12 -24.06 1.35
CA SER A 153 -1.10 -24.75 2.19
C SER A 153 -0.45 -25.38 3.44
N LYS A 154 0.85 -25.72 3.33
CA LYS A 154 1.72 -26.25 4.38
C LYS A 154 3.18 -26.05 3.96
N SER A 155 4.12 -26.22 4.89
CA SER A 155 5.56 -26.06 4.62
C SER A 155 6.12 -26.94 3.51
N SER A 156 5.48 -28.07 3.21
CA SER A 156 5.87 -29.00 2.14
C SER A 156 5.10 -28.80 0.82
N SER A 157 4.19 -27.83 0.73
CA SER A 157 3.40 -27.55 -0.47
C SER A 157 3.25 -26.03 -0.64
N LEU A 158 4.32 -25.45 -1.17
CA LEU A 158 4.48 -24.02 -1.39
C LEU A 158 4.05 -23.64 -2.81
N TYR A 159 3.33 -22.54 -2.93
CA TYR A 159 3.08 -21.87 -4.21
C TYR A 159 3.83 -20.52 -4.32
N ILE A 160 4.35 -20.00 -3.20
CA ILE A 160 5.39 -18.97 -3.17
C ILE A 160 6.63 -19.59 -2.53
N ASP A 161 7.74 -19.58 -3.24
CA ASP A 161 9.09 -19.83 -2.71
C ASP A 161 10.04 -18.81 -3.34
N TYR A 162 10.10 -17.63 -2.71
CA TYR A 162 10.86 -16.48 -3.21
C TYR A 162 12.08 -16.26 -2.33
N THR A 163 13.24 -16.08 -2.97
CA THR A 163 14.47 -15.64 -2.32
C THR A 163 15.07 -14.52 -3.15
N SER A 164 15.62 -13.51 -2.47
CA SER A 164 16.37 -12.44 -3.10
C SER A 164 17.51 -12.00 -2.20
N GLU A 165 18.64 -11.64 -2.81
CA GLU A 165 19.77 -11.04 -2.11
C GLU A 165 19.47 -9.61 -1.65
N TYR A 166 18.45 -8.95 -2.21
CA TYR A 166 18.20 -7.52 -2.02
C TYR A 166 16.71 -7.20 -1.88
N VAL A 167 16.19 -7.24 -0.65
CA VAL A 167 14.79 -6.81 -0.37
C VAL A 167 14.65 -5.32 -0.09
N PHE A 168 15.73 -4.68 0.33
CA PHE A 168 15.80 -3.23 0.50
C PHE A 168 16.85 -2.62 -0.45
N PRO A 169 16.81 -1.29 -0.68
CA PRO A 169 17.81 -0.58 -1.47
C PRO A 169 19.23 -0.80 -0.93
N CYS A 170 20.22 -0.77 -1.83
CA CYS A 170 21.62 -1.03 -1.52
C CYS A 170 22.48 0.19 -1.21
N GLY A 171 21.90 1.40 -1.33
CA GLY A 171 22.66 2.65 -1.34
C GLY A 171 23.02 3.10 -2.75
#